data_AF-A0A388KXC6-F1
#
_entry.id   AF-A0A388KXC6-F1
#
_cell.length_a   1.000
_cell.length_b   1.000
_cell.length_c   1.000
_cell.angle_alpha   90.00
_cell.angle_beta   90.00
_cell.angle_gamma   90.00
#
_symmetry.space_group_name_H-M   'P 1'
#
loop_
_entity.id
_entity.type
_entity.pdbx_description
1 polymer ?
#
loop_
_entity_poly.entity_id
_entity_poly.type
_entity_poly.pdbx_seq_one_letter_code
_entity_poly.pdbx_strand_id
1 'polypeptide(L)'
;MAAAAAPVGSGKASVAHTAVDETSVDGAFKRTDSAFRNFITEDGSSGFPAVAGRYHLYISLACPWASRCYAFLVLKGLEDVIGLSVVNPKWEKTREGESHLGWVFATSDNEEPGATVDHLYGVRTVRDLYDMADADYSLGKFSVPVLWDKERKTIVNNESSEIIHCSTTSSANYQPRMLTGTLCRLI
;
A
#
# COMPACT_ATOMS: atom_id res chain seq x y z
N MET A 1 39.19 -8.57 -19.42
CA MET A 1 38.75 -9.92 -19.02
C MET A 1 38.09 -9.80 -17.66
N ALA A 2 36.80 -10.12 -17.60
CA ALA A 2 35.90 -10.35 -16.45
C ALA A 2 36.05 -9.51 -15.17
N ALA A 3 35.11 -8.59 -14.95
CA ALA A 3 34.76 -8.09 -13.62
C ALA A 3 34.09 -9.21 -12.81
N ALA A 4 34.55 -9.45 -11.59
CA ALA A 4 33.99 -10.44 -10.69
C ALA A 4 32.61 -9.97 -10.20
N ALA A 5 31.60 -10.80 -10.43
CA ALA A 5 30.27 -10.60 -9.87
C ALA A 5 30.30 -10.83 -8.35
N ALA A 6 29.74 -9.90 -7.59
CA ALA A 6 29.49 -10.05 -6.16
C ALA A 6 28.44 -11.16 -5.92
N PRO A 7 28.53 -11.91 -4.81
CA PRO A 7 27.62 -13.03 -4.56
C PRO A 7 26.20 -12.51 -4.29
N VAL A 8 25.25 -13.05 -5.04
CA VAL A 8 23.81 -12.90 -4.76
C VAL A 8 23.55 -13.55 -3.41
N GLY A 9 23.18 -12.73 -2.42
CA GLY A 9 22.76 -13.20 -1.11
C GLY A 9 21.55 -14.13 -1.26
N SER A 10 21.68 -15.34 -0.76
CA SER A 10 20.60 -16.31 -0.65
C SER A 10 19.62 -15.85 0.45
N GLY A 11 18.73 -14.92 0.11
CA GLY A 11 17.57 -14.60 0.94
C GLY A 11 16.70 -15.85 1.06
N LYS A 12 16.33 -16.23 2.29
CA LYS A 12 15.35 -17.30 2.51
C LYS A 12 14.02 -16.81 1.95
N ALA A 13 13.57 -17.39 0.83
CA ALA A 13 12.25 -17.11 0.29
C ALA A 13 11.19 -17.42 1.37
N SER A 14 10.50 -16.39 1.85
CA SER A 14 9.39 -16.56 2.77
C SER A 14 8.23 -17.24 2.04
N VAL A 15 7.61 -18.22 2.70
CA VAL A 15 6.44 -18.90 2.14
C VAL A 15 5.29 -17.89 2.13
N ALA A 16 4.66 -17.72 0.99
CA ALA A 16 3.52 -16.81 0.88
C ALA A 16 2.30 -17.40 1.61
N HIS A 17 1.64 -16.58 2.43
CA HIS A 17 0.54 -16.97 3.30
C HIS A 17 -0.79 -16.35 2.86
N THR A 18 -1.88 -17.11 3.04
CA THR A 18 -3.25 -16.73 2.70
C THR A 18 -4.13 -16.67 3.94
N ALA A 19 -5.36 -16.16 3.80
CA ALA A 19 -6.33 -16.15 4.91
C ALA A 19 -6.71 -17.56 5.41
N VAL A 20 -6.51 -18.60 4.59
CA VAL A 20 -6.73 -20.00 4.99
C VAL A 20 -5.72 -20.40 6.07
N ASP A 21 -4.48 -19.91 5.96
CA ASP A 21 -3.40 -20.19 6.92
C ASP A 21 -3.62 -19.47 8.27
N GLU A 22 -4.50 -18.46 8.30
CA GLU A 22 -4.91 -17.70 9.50
C GLU A 22 -6.14 -18.32 10.19
N THR A 23 -6.71 -19.39 9.62
CA THR A 23 -7.87 -20.08 10.19
C THR A 23 -7.39 -21.28 11.00
N SER A 24 -7.68 -21.29 12.30
CA SER A 24 -7.31 -22.41 13.16
C SER A 24 -8.16 -23.66 12.90
N VAL A 25 -7.73 -24.80 13.44
CA VAL A 25 -8.43 -26.09 13.27
C VAL A 25 -9.86 -26.10 13.80
N ASP A 26 -10.15 -25.26 14.79
CA ASP A 26 -11.49 -25.01 15.36
C ASP A 26 -12.31 -23.98 14.56
N GLY A 27 -11.77 -23.46 13.45
CA GLY A 27 -12.45 -22.51 12.56
C GLY A 27 -12.32 -21.04 12.96
N ALA A 28 -11.55 -20.73 14.01
CA ALA A 28 -11.34 -19.35 14.41
C ALA A 28 -10.33 -18.65 13.48
N PHE A 29 -10.76 -17.56 12.86
CA PHE A 29 -9.87 -16.70 12.07
C PHE A 29 -9.07 -15.78 12.98
N LYS A 30 -7.75 -15.97 13.05
CA LYS A 30 -6.81 -15.14 13.80
C LYS A 30 -5.88 -14.42 12.84
N ARG A 31 -6.22 -13.17 12.57
CA ARG A 31 -5.45 -12.31 11.66
C ARG A 31 -4.04 -12.08 12.21
N THR A 32 -3.03 -12.34 11.40
CA THR A 32 -1.65 -11.93 11.61
C THR A 32 -1.52 -10.41 11.56
N ASP A 33 -0.76 -9.87 12.52
CA ASP A 33 -0.51 -8.44 12.62
C ASP A 33 0.24 -7.89 11.39
N SER A 34 -0.07 -6.65 11.05
CA SER A 34 0.57 -5.91 9.96
C SER A 34 2.03 -5.56 10.33
N ALA A 35 2.95 -5.70 9.36
CA ALA A 35 4.39 -5.58 9.57
C ALA A 35 4.93 -4.15 9.57
N PHE A 36 4.43 -3.33 8.64
CA PHE A 36 4.89 -1.96 8.45
C PHE A 36 3.98 -1.02 9.22
N ARG A 37 4.55 -0.35 10.24
CA ARG A 37 3.81 0.39 11.27
C ARG A 37 4.38 1.78 11.51
N ASN A 38 5.00 2.39 10.49
CA ASN A 38 5.51 3.76 10.60
C ASN A 38 4.38 4.77 10.36
N PHE A 39 4.61 6.02 10.75
CA PHE A 39 3.64 7.12 10.64
C PHE A 39 4.21 8.25 9.80
N ILE A 40 3.36 8.98 9.08
CA ILE A 40 3.72 10.28 8.50
C ILE A 40 3.53 11.34 9.57
N THR A 41 4.59 12.07 9.92
CA THR A 41 4.52 13.16 10.90
C THR A 41 4.80 14.51 10.23
N GLU A 42 4.19 15.58 10.74
CA GLU A 42 4.38 16.93 10.20
C GLU A 42 5.85 17.38 10.30
N ASP A 43 6.50 17.07 11.41
CA ASP A 43 7.90 17.40 11.70
C ASP A 43 8.92 16.41 11.11
N GLY A 44 8.45 15.31 10.51
CA GLY A 44 9.30 14.23 10.00
C GLY A 44 10.06 13.44 11.07
N SER A 45 9.71 13.54 12.36
CA SER A 45 10.33 12.81 13.47
C SER A 45 10.28 11.28 13.30
N SER A 46 9.28 10.74 12.58
CA SER A 46 9.20 9.33 12.22
C SER A 46 10.14 8.92 11.07
N GLY A 47 10.80 9.88 10.44
CA GLY A 47 11.50 9.73 9.17
C GLY A 47 10.61 9.88 7.93
N PHE A 48 9.29 10.04 8.09
CA PHE A 48 8.35 10.23 6.98
C PHE A 48 7.61 11.57 7.14
N PRO A 49 8.14 12.68 6.58
CA PRO A 49 7.54 14.01 6.72
C PRO A 49 6.27 14.19 5.86
N ALA A 50 5.29 14.95 6.34
CA ALA A 50 4.07 15.25 5.57
C ALA A 50 4.36 16.18 4.36
N VAL A 51 4.64 15.57 3.20
CA VAL A 51 4.98 16.28 1.95
C VAL A 51 3.97 15.94 0.85
N ALA A 52 3.36 16.96 0.26
CA ALA A 52 2.42 16.80 -0.84
C ALA A 52 3.08 16.12 -2.04
N GLY A 53 2.38 15.15 -2.64
CA GLY A 53 2.88 14.43 -3.81
C GLY A 53 4.01 13.44 -3.51
N ARG A 54 4.40 13.21 -2.26
CA ARG A 54 5.43 12.21 -1.89
C ARG A 54 4.88 10.81 -1.73
N TYR A 55 3.65 10.67 -1.26
CA TYR A 55 3.07 9.39 -0.87
C TYR A 55 2.15 8.82 -1.95
N HIS A 56 1.99 7.50 -1.92
CA HIS A 56 1.10 6.76 -2.81
C HIS A 56 0.37 5.68 -2.04
N LEU A 57 -0.91 5.45 -2.34
CA LEU A 57 -1.74 4.45 -1.71
C LEU A 57 -2.08 3.36 -2.72
N TYR A 58 -1.79 2.12 -2.37
CA TYR A 58 -2.26 0.95 -3.13
C TYR A 58 -3.44 0.32 -2.41
N ILE A 59 -4.55 0.12 -3.12
CA ILE A 59 -5.79 -0.44 -2.57
C ILE A 59 -6.37 -1.51 -3.47
N SER A 60 -7.30 -2.30 -2.92
CA SER A 60 -8.34 -2.98 -3.70
C SER A 60 -9.68 -2.41 -3.27
N LEU A 61 -10.56 -2.10 -4.23
CA LEU A 61 -11.95 -1.68 -3.93
C LEU A 61 -12.79 -2.82 -3.34
N ALA A 62 -12.40 -4.08 -3.57
CA ALA A 62 -13.04 -5.25 -2.95
C ALA A 62 -12.66 -5.46 -1.48
N CYS A 63 -11.60 -4.79 -1.01
CA CYS A 63 -11.05 -4.99 0.33
C CYS A 63 -11.63 -3.98 1.34
N PRO A 64 -12.37 -4.40 2.38
CA PRO A 64 -12.99 -3.46 3.33
C PRO A 64 -11.98 -2.69 4.19
N TRP A 65 -10.76 -3.22 4.36
CA TRP A 65 -9.67 -2.50 5.04
C TRP A 65 -9.11 -1.37 4.17
N ALA A 66 -8.90 -1.63 2.87
CA ALA A 66 -8.35 -0.65 1.95
C ALA A 66 -9.39 0.41 1.54
N SER A 67 -10.66 0.01 1.35
CA SER A 67 -11.76 0.93 1.05
C SER A 67 -11.99 1.94 2.17
N ARG A 68 -11.69 1.60 3.43
CA ARG A 68 -11.70 2.57 4.56
C ARG A 68 -10.63 3.66 4.37
N CYS A 69 -9.42 3.29 3.97
CA CYS A 69 -8.36 4.26 3.70
C CYS A 69 -8.71 5.16 2.52
N TYR A 70 -9.27 4.60 1.44
CA TYR A 70 -9.70 5.40 0.29
C TYR A 70 -10.83 6.36 0.64
N ALA A 71 -11.88 5.89 1.33
CA ALA A 71 -12.97 6.74 1.78
C ALA A 71 -12.45 7.90 2.65
N PHE A 72 -11.51 7.63 3.55
CA PHE A 72 -10.89 8.67 4.37
C PHE A 72 -10.09 9.69 3.54
N LEU A 73 -9.31 9.22 2.56
CA LEU A 73 -8.53 10.06 1.65
C LEU A 73 -9.44 11.03 0.88
N VAL A 74 -10.58 10.55 0.36
CA VAL A 74 -11.61 11.38 -0.30
C VAL A 74 -12.25 12.36 0.68
N LEU A 75 -12.67 11.91 1.86
CA LEU A 75 -13.31 12.76 2.88
C LEU A 75 -12.41 13.89 3.38
N LYS A 76 -11.09 13.73 3.29
CA LYS A 76 -10.10 14.76 3.64
C LYS A 76 -9.64 15.60 2.45
N GLY A 77 -10.11 15.31 1.23
CA GLY A 77 -9.67 16.02 0.03
C GLY A 77 -8.18 15.83 -0.27
N LEU A 78 -7.65 14.63 0.00
CA LEU A 78 -6.22 14.31 -0.19
C LEU A 78 -5.91 13.65 -1.54
N GLU A 79 -6.90 13.56 -2.43
CA GLU A 79 -6.81 12.91 -3.75
C GLU A 79 -5.77 13.55 -4.66
N ASP A 80 -5.55 14.86 -4.52
CA ASP A 80 -4.55 15.60 -5.32
C ASP A 80 -3.12 15.48 -4.75
N VAL A 81 -2.95 14.98 -3.52
CA VAL A 81 -1.65 14.95 -2.81
C VAL A 81 -1.12 13.56 -2.53
N ILE A 82 -1.99 12.55 -2.44
CA ILE A 82 -1.62 11.15 -2.29
C ILE A 82 -2.05 10.43 -3.56
N GLY A 83 -1.07 9.92 -4.31
CA GLY A 83 -1.35 9.13 -5.51
C GLY A 83 -2.09 7.84 -5.16
N LEU A 84 -2.83 7.28 -6.10
CA LEU A 84 -3.64 6.07 -5.90
C LEU A 84 -3.38 5.08 -7.03
N SER A 85 -3.24 3.80 -6.69
CA SER A 85 -3.34 2.68 -7.64
C SER A 85 -4.27 1.62 -7.08
N VAL A 86 -5.12 1.08 -7.95
CA VAL A 86 -6.18 0.14 -7.57
C VAL A 86 -5.88 -1.21 -8.20
N VAL A 87 -5.65 -2.22 -7.38
CA VAL A 87 -5.42 -3.59 -7.85
C VAL A 87 -6.72 -4.23 -8.32
N ASN A 88 -6.58 -5.26 -9.15
CA ASN A 88 -7.68 -6.08 -9.63
C ASN A 88 -8.46 -6.70 -8.44
N PRO A 89 -9.80 -6.69 -8.45
CA PRO A 89 -10.59 -7.39 -7.43
C PRO A 89 -10.40 -8.91 -7.43
N LYS A 90 -9.93 -9.50 -8.54
CA LYS A 90 -9.67 -10.93 -8.66
C LYS A 90 -8.21 -11.23 -8.32
N TRP A 91 -7.99 -12.24 -7.48
CA TRP A 91 -6.64 -12.71 -7.17
C TRP A 91 -6.10 -13.61 -8.27
N GLU A 92 -4.82 -13.43 -8.57
CA GLU A 92 -4.07 -14.24 -9.54
C GLU A 92 -2.70 -14.66 -8.99
N LYS A 93 -1.99 -15.52 -9.72
CA LYS A 93 -0.68 -16.04 -9.29
C LYS A 93 0.35 -14.93 -9.16
N THR A 94 0.99 -14.84 -7.99
CA THR A 94 1.99 -13.78 -7.74
C THR A 94 3.41 -14.14 -8.16
N ARG A 95 3.74 -15.43 -8.22
CA ARG A 95 5.03 -15.96 -8.68
C ARG A 95 4.81 -17.19 -9.55
N GLU A 96 5.63 -17.32 -10.58
CA GLU A 96 5.67 -18.54 -11.39
C GLU A 96 6.23 -19.69 -10.56
N GLY A 97 5.64 -20.88 -10.71
CA GLY A 97 6.01 -22.06 -9.92
C GLY A 97 5.43 -22.13 -8.50
N GLU A 98 4.73 -21.10 -8.04
CA GLU A 98 4.01 -21.11 -6.75
C GLU A 98 2.50 -21.21 -6.93
N SER A 99 1.81 -21.77 -5.93
CA SER A 99 0.34 -21.84 -5.88
C SER A 99 -0.32 -20.60 -5.26
N HIS A 100 0.48 -19.64 -4.78
CA HIS A 100 -0.04 -18.45 -4.10
C HIS A 100 -0.77 -17.51 -5.06
N LEU A 101 -2.03 -17.21 -4.72
CA LEU A 101 -2.86 -16.22 -5.39
C LEU A 101 -2.95 -14.95 -4.53
N GLY A 102 -2.83 -13.78 -5.16
CA GLY A 102 -2.89 -12.51 -4.46
C GLY A 102 -3.23 -11.34 -5.37
N TRP A 103 -3.04 -10.14 -4.85
CA TRP A 103 -3.39 -8.90 -5.55
C TRP A 103 -2.46 -8.63 -6.73
N VAL A 104 -3.07 -8.43 -7.90
CA VAL A 104 -2.39 -8.09 -9.17
C VAL A 104 -2.91 -6.77 -9.71
N PHE A 105 -2.07 -6.02 -10.41
CA PHE A 105 -2.48 -4.82 -11.12
C PHE A 105 -3.13 -5.19 -12.46
N ALA A 106 -3.93 -4.26 -13.00
CA ALA A 106 -4.52 -4.45 -14.31
C ALA A 106 -3.42 -4.47 -15.39
N THR A 107 -3.60 -5.36 -16.35
CA THR A 107 -2.83 -5.51 -17.59
C THR A 107 -3.81 -5.64 -18.75
N SER A 108 -3.33 -5.59 -19.98
CA SER A 108 -4.17 -5.66 -21.19
C SER A 108 -5.00 -6.96 -21.31
N ASP A 109 -4.62 -8.01 -20.58
CA ASP A 109 -5.21 -9.34 -20.60
C ASP A 109 -6.12 -9.64 -19.38
N ASN A 110 -6.17 -8.76 -18.37
CA ASN A 110 -6.98 -8.97 -17.17
C ASN A 110 -7.72 -7.70 -16.68
N GLU A 111 -8.04 -6.77 -17.60
CA GLU A 111 -8.72 -5.53 -17.24
C GLU A 111 -10.05 -5.78 -16.51
N GLU A 112 -10.23 -5.08 -15.38
CA GLU A 112 -11.47 -5.08 -14.61
C GLU A 112 -11.90 -3.63 -14.31
N PRO A 113 -13.21 -3.34 -14.28
CA PRO A 113 -13.70 -1.99 -13.99
C PRO A 113 -13.16 -1.45 -12.67
N GLY A 114 -12.54 -0.27 -12.73
CA GLY A 114 -11.97 0.42 -11.56
C GLY A 114 -10.60 -0.07 -11.13
N ALA A 115 -10.07 -1.16 -11.69
CA ALA A 115 -8.68 -1.54 -11.52
C ALA A 115 -7.78 -0.67 -12.41
N THR A 116 -6.54 -0.43 -11.97
CA THR A 116 -5.55 0.36 -12.69
C THR A 116 -4.27 -0.45 -12.87
N VAL A 117 -3.43 -0.02 -13.80
CA VAL A 117 -2.00 -0.38 -13.77
C VAL A 117 -1.35 0.17 -12.50
N ASP A 118 -0.18 -0.33 -12.14
CA ASP A 118 0.68 0.37 -11.18
C ASP A 118 1.18 1.69 -11.79
N HIS A 119 0.87 2.81 -11.14
CA HIS A 119 1.23 4.14 -11.63
C HIS A 119 2.68 4.55 -11.31
N LEU A 120 3.40 3.80 -10.46
CA LEU A 120 4.74 4.18 -10.04
C LEU A 120 5.85 3.40 -10.76
N TYR A 121 5.75 2.08 -10.78
CA TYR A 121 6.84 1.21 -11.22
C TYR A 121 6.42 0.21 -12.30
N GLY A 122 5.12 0.12 -12.60
CA GLY A 122 4.58 -0.86 -13.53
C GLY A 122 4.74 -2.29 -13.03
N VAL A 123 4.79 -2.51 -11.71
CA VAL A 123 4.87 -3.88 -11.16
C VAL A 123 3.59 -4.65 -11.43
N ARG A 124 3.72 -5.99 -11.51
CA ARG A 124 2.58 -6.87 -11.81
C ARG A 124 1.73 -7.13 -10.56
N THR A 125 2.34 -7.20 -9.38
CA THR A 125 1.68 -7.67 -8.16
C THR A 125 2.01 -6.84 -6.94
N VAL A 126 1.14 -6.84 -5.92
CA VAL A 126 1.45 -6.21 -4.63
C VAL A 126 2.63 -6.88 -3.93
N ARG A 127 2.82 -8.18 -4.15
CA ARG A 127 4.00 -8.91 -3.64
C ARG A 127 5.31 -8.27 -4.12
N ASP A 128 5.37 -7.81 -5.36
CA ASP A 128 6.54 -7.11 -5.89
C ASP A 128 6.87 -5.85 -5.08
N LEU A 129 5.85 -5.11 -4.60
CA LEU A 129 6.07 -3.93 -3.75
C LEU A 129 6.66 -4.29 -2.39
N TYR A 130 6.20 -5.40 -1.79
CA TYR A 130 6.76 -5.89 -0.53
C TYR A 130 8.20 -6.34 -0.70
N ASP A 131 8.50 -7.10 -1.76
CA ASP A 131 9.86 -7.55 -2.09
C ASP A 131 10.79 -6.36 -2.37
N MET A 132 10.27 -5.27 -2.96
CA MET A 132 11.01 -4.02 -3.14
C MET A 132 11.28 -3.28 -1.83
N ALA A 133 10.34 -3.31 -0.88
CA ALA A 133 10.47 -2.61 0.39
C ALA A 133 11.37 -3.34 1.39
N ASP A 134 11.33 -4.67 1.39
CA ASP A 134 12.14 -5.55 2.23
C ASP A 134 12.34 -6.90 1.54
N ALA A 135 13.54 -7.14 1.02
CA ALA A 135 13.89 -8.38 0.32
C ALA A 135 13.87 -9.62 1.23
N ASP A 136 13.96 -9.43 2.56
CA ASP A 136 13.92 -10.48 3.57
C ASP A 136 12.55 -10.54 4.28
N TYR A 137 11.50 -9.96 3.68
CA TYR A 137 10.16 -9.92 4.24
C TYR A 137 9.63 -11.33 4.57
N SER A 138 9.61 -11.66 5.86
CA SER A 138 9.41 -13.03 6.35
C SER A 138 7.97 -13.41 6.67
N LEU A 139 7.07 -12.42 6.80
CA LEU A 139 5.67 -12.63 7.17
C LEU A 139 4.83 -13.24 6.04
N GLY A 140 5.32 -13.24 4.79
CA GLY A 140 4.70 -13.90 3.63
C GLY A 140 3.30 -13.39 3.25
N LYS A 141 2.81 -12.33 3.89
CA LYS A 141 1.46 -11.78 3.67
C LYS A 141 1.52 -10.47 2.89
N PHE A 142 1.05 -10.52 1.65
CA PHE A 142 1.08 -9.38 0.72
C PHE A 142 -0.29 -8.69 0.68
N SER A 143 -0.57 -7.87 1.68
CA SER A 143 -1.89 -7.26 1.91
C SER A 143 -2.08 -5.89 1.25
N VAL A 144 -3.34 -5.46 1.12
CA VAL A 144 -3.73 -4.06 0.92
C VAL A 144 -4.56 -3.59 2.12
N PRO A 145 -4.53 -2.31 2.51
CA PRO A 145 -3.86 -1.18 1.86
C PRO A 145 -2.34 -1.16 2.06
N VAL A 146 -1.62 -0.49 1.16
CA VAL A 146 -0.19 -0.19 1.30
C VAL A 146 0.02 1.31 1.12
N LEU A 147 0.47 1.99 2.18
CA LEU A 147 0.94 3.38 2.10
C LEU A 147 2.44 3.38 1.78
N TRP A 148 2.78 3.97 0.64
CA TRP A 148 4.11 3.91 0.05
C TRP A 148 4.80 5.28 0.05
N ASP A 149 6.09 5.30 0.36
CA ASP A 149 6.95 6.48 0.22
C ASP A 149 7.74 6.39 -1.09
N LYS A 150 7.48 7.32 -2.02
CA LYS A 150 8.15 7.35 -3.33
C LYS A 150 9.62 7.73 -3.26
N GLU A 151 10.02 8.52 -2.26
CA GLU A 151 11.42 8.95 -2.12
C GLU A 151 12.29 7.80 -1.60
N ARG A 152 11.83 7.13 -0.55
CA ARG A 152 12.55 6.01 0.07
C ARG A 152 12.30 4.67 -0.61
N LYS A 153 11.31 4.60 -1.51
CA LYS A 153 10.88 3.37 -2.20
C LYS A 153 10.59 2.23 -1.22
N THR A 154 9.82 2.53 -0.19
CA THR A 154 9.48 1.56 0.86
C THR A 154 8.05 1.75 1.36
N ILE A 155 7.55 0.75 2.08
CA ILE A 155 6.24 0.77 2.71
C ILE A 155 6.33 1.55 4.01
N VAL A 156 5.53 2.61 4.13
CA VAL A 156 5.38 3.36 5.39
C VAL A 156 4.52 2.55 6.36
N ASN A 157 3.33 2.18 5.92
CA ASN A 157 2.34 1.51 6.77
C ASN A 157 1.43 0.61 5.93
N ASN A 158 1.08 -0.57 6.45
CA ASN A 158 0.10 -1.48 5.85
C ASN A 158 -1.06 -1.86 6.80
N GLU A 159 -1.21 -1.13 7.91
CA GLU A 159 -2.34 -1.24 8.82
C GLU A 159 -3.39 -0.14 8.57
N SER A 160 -4.55 -0.56 8.08
CA SER A 160 -5.65 0.33 7.72
C SER A 160 -6.09 1.30 8.83
N SER A 161 -6.15 0.85 10.09
CA SER A 161 -6.59 1.68 11.22
C SER A 161 -5.59 2.79 11.55
N GLU A 162 -4.30 2.53 11.37
CA GLU A 162 -3.25 3.51 11.59
C GLU A 162 -3.16 4.48 10.43
N ILE A 163 -3.31 4.02 9.18
CA ILE A 163 -3.31 4.90 8.01
C ILE A 163 -4.39 5.97 8.11
N ILE A 164 -5.62 5.61 8.51
CA ILE A 164 -6.72 6.58 8.69
C ILE A 164 -6.46 7.52 9.89
N HIS A 165 -5.86 7.02 10.97
CA HIS A 165 -5.59 7.82 12.16
C HIS A 165 -4.45 8.82 11.93
N CYS A 166 -3.36 8.37 11.33
CA CYS A 166 -2.21 9.18 10.94
C CYS A 166 -2.61 10.33 10.00
N SER A 167 -3.47 10.01 9.04
CA SER A 167 -4.00 10.99 8.10
C SER A 167 -4.94 12.01 8.77
N THR A 168 -5.42 11.76 10.00
CA THR A 168 -6.23 12.71 10.79
C THR A 168 -5.37 13.73 11.52
N THR A 169 -4.23 13.32 12.10
CA THR A 169 -3.39 14.19 12.93
C THR A 169 -2.49 15.11 12.11
N SER A 170 -1.88 14.60 11.03
CA SER A 170 -0.92 15.35 10.22
C SER A 170 -1.58 16.35 9.24
N SER A 171 -2.91 16.31 9.08
CA SER A 171 -3.67 17.17 8.18
C SER A 171 -4.43 18.30 8.90
N ALA A 172 -4.23 18.48 10.21
CA ALA A 172 -4.84 19.60 10.96
C ALA A 172 -4.51 20.99 10.37
N ASN A 173 -3.42 21.09 9.60
CA ASN A 173 -3.01 22.30 8.87
C ASN A 173 -3.29 22.27 7.34
N TYR A 174 -3.77 21.15 6.79
CA TYR A 174 -4.14 21.05 5.37
C TYR A 174 -5.64 21.32 5.22
N GLN A 175 -5.99 22.60 5.13
CA GLN A 175 -7.34 23.01 4.73
C GLN A 175 -7.49 22.79 3.21
N PRO A 176 -8.47 22.00 2.73
CA PRO A 176 -8.75 21.90 1.31
C PRO A 176 -9.26 23.26 0.81
N ARG A 177 -8.37 23.98 0.12
CA ARG A 177 -8.71 25.13 -0.71
C ARG A 177 -9.47 24.60 -1.94
N MET A 178 -10.76 24.30 -1.82
CA MET A 178 -11.74 24.35 -2.93
C MET A 178 -13.18 24.11 -2.46
N LEU A 179 -13.68 25.03 -1.65
CA LEU A 179 -15.04 25.57 -1.79
C LEU A 179 -14.94 27.10 -1.81
N THR A 180 -14.19 27.64 -2.76
CA THR A 180 -14.24 29.07 -3.09
C THR A 180 -14.83 29.24 -4.48
N GLY A 181 -16.08 28.82 -4.62
CA GLY A 181 -17.04 29.50 -5.48
C GLY A 181 -17.77 30.51 -4.59
N THR A 182 -17.22 31.73 -4.51
CA THR A 182 -17.85 32.93 -3.92
C THR A 182 -18.09 32.93 -2.40
N LEU A 183 -17.64 34.02 -1.78
CA LEU A 183 -17.92 34.46 -0.39
C LEU A 183 -17.24 33.67 0.74
N CYS A 184 -16.09 34.18 1.20
CA CYS A 184 -16.01 34.80 2.53
C CYS A 184 -14.61 35.41 2.76
N ARG A 185 -14.53 36.72 2.53
CA ARG A 185 -13.64 37.62 3.26
C ARG A 185 -14.44 38.18 4.44
N LEU A 186 -13.77 38.41 5.57
CA LEU A 186 -14.17 39.17 6.76
C LEU A 186 -15.08 38.40 7.75
N ILE A 187 -14.48 37.83 8.81
CA ILE A 187 -14.40 38.38 10.17
C ILE A 187 -13.18 37.75 10.88
#